data_AF-A0A2N2PQT1-F1
#
_entry.id   AF-A0A2N2PQT1-F1
#
_cell.length_a   1.000
_cell.length_b   1.000
_cell.length_c   1.000
_cell.angle_alpha   90.00
_cell.angle_beta   90.00
_cell.angle_gamma   90.00
#
_symmetry.space_group_name_H-M   'P 1'
#
loop_
_entity.id
_entity.type
_entity.pdbx_description
1 polymer ?
#
loop_
_entity_poly.entity_id
_entity_poly.type
_entity_poly.pdbx_seq_one_letter_code
_entity_poly.pdbx_strand_id
1 'polypeptide(L)'
;MPEIARFLEIIVSMYWEAGDPHAVSHFHVRYNEYKVVYGIDPIVQLAGALPIRQERLVEAWAELYQEQLKENWRLVEQGKQPAKIQSLA
;
A
#
# COMPACT_ATOMS: atom_id res chain seq x y z
N MET A 1 5.68 3.79 -10.51
CA MET A 1 5.57 3.50 -9.06
C MET A 1 5.74 1.99 -8.88
N PRO A 2 6.70 1.52 -8.07
CA PRO A 2 6.95 0.08 -7.88
C PRO A 2 5.71 -0.64 -7.36
N GLU A 3 5.20 -1.58 -8.15
CA GLU A 3 4.13 -2.47 -7.72
C GLU A 3 4.72 -3.50 -6.75
N ILE A 4 4.18 -3.59 -5.54
CA ILE A 4 4.60 -4.55 -4.52
C ILE A 4 3.69 -5.78 -4.48
N ALA A 5 2.41 -5.66 -4.84
CA ALA A 5 1.47 -6.77 -4.90
C ALA A 5 0.34 -6.51 -5.89
N ARG A 6 -0.33 -7.60 -6.29
CA ARG A 6 -1.53 -7.57 -7.13
C ARG A 6 -2.41 -8.77 -6.82
N PHE A 7 -3.71 -8.54 -6.67
CA PHE A 7 -4.71 -9.59 -6.42
C PHE A 7 -6.10 -9.05 -6.81
N LEU A 8 -6.99 -9.87 -7.36
CA LEU A 8 -8.38 -9.48 -7.65
C LEU A 8 -8.50 -8.10 -8.38
N GLU A 9 -7.62 -7.85 -9.35
CA GLU A 9 -7.47 -6.57 -10.08
C GLU A 9 -7.06 -5.35 -9.24
N ILE A 10 -6.86 -5.52 -7.94
CA ILE A 10 -6.27 -4.55 -7.02
C ILE A 10 -4.77 -4.55 -7.24
N ILE A 11 -4.21 -3.35 -7.40
CA ILE A 11 -2.77 -3.12 -7.58
C ILE A 11 -2.28 -2.32 -6.39
N VAL A 12 -1.28 -2.86 -5.70
CA VAL A 12 -0.65 -2.23 -4.55
C VAL A 12 0.75 -1.76 -4.95
N SER A 13 1.05 -0.49 -4.72
CA SER A 13 2.35 0.11 -5.00
C SER A 13 2.87 0.89 -3.81
N MET A 14 4.20 1.00 -3.72
CA MET A 14 4.86 1.74 -2.65
C MET A 14 6.05 2.52 -3.22
N TYR A 15 6.12 3.80 -2.84
CA TYR A 15 7.19 4.71 -3.21
C TYR A 15 7.22 5.86 -2.20
N TRP A 16 8.36 6.53 -2.12
CA TRP A 16 8.52 7.74 -1.31
C TRP A 16 8.13 8.98 -2.12
N GLU A 17 7.24 9.82 -1.60
CA GLU A 17 6.90 11.11 -2.19
C GLU A 17 7.86 12.18 -1.68
N ALA A 18 8.70 12.72 -2.58
CA ALA A 18 9.65 13.77 -2.22
C ALA A 18 8.89 15.06 -1.86
N GLY A 19 8.92 15.43 -0.59
CA GLY A 19 8.36 16.68 -0.08
C GLY A 19 7.18 16.55 0.88
N ASP A 20 6.78 15.33 1.26
CA ASP A 20 5.78 15.16 2.32
C ASP A 20 6.38 15.50 3.69
N PRO A 21 5.94 16.57 4.38
CA PRO A 21 6.46 16.97 5.70
C PRO A 21 6.06 15.96 6.79
N HIS A 22 5.04 15.14 6.52
CA HIS A 22 4.52 14.14 7.43
C HIS A 22 4.86 12.77 6.87
N ALA A 23 6.00 12.21 7.28
CA ALA A 23 6.50 10.89 6.89
C ALA A 23 5.61 9.74 7.43
N VAL A 24 4.31 9.77 7.16
CA VAL A 24 3.39 8.70 7.51
C VAL A 24 3.68 7.54 6.57
N SER A 25 3.94 6.37 7.15
CA SER A 25 4.17 5.16 6.38
C SER A 25 2.89 4.77 5.66
N HIS A 26 2.96 4.70 4.32
CA HIS A 26 1.78 4.48 3.49
C HIS A 26 2.04 3.62 2.26
N PHE A 27 0.94 3.15 1.67
CA PHE A 27 0.94 2.48 0.38
C PHE A 27 -0.25 2.95 -0.46
N HIS A 28 -0.10 2.82 -1.77
CA HIS A 28 -1.11 3.25 -2.74
C HIS A 28 -1.79 2.04 -3.34
N VAL A 29 -3.10 2.16 -3.50
CA VAL A 29 -3.92 1.13 -4.11
C VAL A 29 -4.71 1.69 -5.28
N ARG A 30 -4.77 0.93 -6.36
CA ARG A 30 -5.59 1.22 -7.53
C ARG A 30 -6.47 0.02 -7.88
N TYR A 31 -7.74 0.29 -8.18
CA TYR A 31 -8.72 -0.67 -8.71
C TYR A 31 -9.57 0.06 -9.75
N ASN A 32 -9.52 -0.35 -11.01
CA ASN A 32 -10.12 0.38 -12.13
C ASN A 32 -9.76 1.89 -12.11
N GLU A 33 -10.77 2.76 -12.04
CA GLU A 33 -10.67 4.22 -11.88
C GLU A 33 -10.39 4.68 -10.44
N TYR A 34 -10.62 3.81 -9.45
CA TYR A 34 -10.48 4.13 -8.03
C TYR A 34 -9.01 4.15 -7.62
N LYS A 35 -8.68 5.11 -6.75
CA LYS A 35 -7.37 5.27 -6.12
C LYS A 35 -7.56 5.59 -4.66
N VAL A 36 -6.72 5.00 -3.82
CA VAL A 36 -6.73 5.23 -2.39
C VAL A 36 -5.31 5.11 -1.83
N VAL A 37 -5.05 5.83 -0.75
CA VAL A 37 -3.80 5.77 0.02
C VAL A 37 -4.15 5.26 1.41
N TYR A 38 -3.42 4.25 1.87
CA TYR A 38 -3.57 3.66 3.19
C TYR A 38 -2.32 3.88 4.03
N GLY A 39 -2.49 4.18 5.31
CA GLY A 39 -1.45 4.09 6.32
C GLY A 39 -1.07 2.63 6.58
N ILE A 40 0.17 2.40 7.02
CA ILE A 40 0.68 1.06 7.35
C ILE A 40 0.56 0.80 8.85
N ASP A 41 0.75 1.80 9.70
CA ASP A 41 0.73 1.65 11.16
C ASP A 41 0.11 2.90 11.83
N PRO A 42 -1.22 2.92 12.07
CA PRO A 42 -2.20 1.84 11.82
C PRO A 42 -2.60 1.71 10.34
N ILE A 43 -3.25 0.60 10.00
CA ILE A 43 -3.92 0.43 8.70
C ILE A 43 -5.18 1.28 8.70
N VAL A 44 -5.13 2.39 7.96
CA VAL A 44 -6.23 3.37 7.90
C VAL A 44 -6.24 4.06 6.55
N GLN A 45 -7.42 4.34 6.01
CA GLN A 45 -7.52 5.15 4.80
C GLN A 45 -7.07 6.59 5.07
N LEU A 46 -6.08 7.08 4.32
CA LEU A 46 -5.57 8.44 4.40
C LEU A 46 -6.21 9.37 3.36
N ALA A 47 -6.43 8.88 2.14
CA ALA A 47 -7.00 9.66 1.05
C ALA A 47 -7.61 8.77 -0.04
N GLY A 48 -8.56 9.32 -0.81
CA GLY A 48 -9.23 8.61 -1.90
C GLY A 48 -10.35 7.71 -1.40
N ALA A 49 -10.74 6.73 -2.22
CA ALA A 49 -11.79 5.78 -1.88
C ALA A 49 -11.70 4.52 -2.75
N LEU A 50 -12.27 3.43 -2.24
CA LEU A 50 -12.56 2.20 -2.97
C LEU A 50 -14.05 1.85 -2.81
N PRO A 51 -14.62 1.03 -3.69
CA PRO A 51 -15.88 0.37 -3.37
C PRO A 51 -15.70 -0.52 -2.13
N ILE A 52 -16.73 -0.61 -1.29
CA ILE A 52 -16.69 -1.24 0.04
C ILE A 52 -16.13 -2.67 0.05
N ARG A 53 -16.32 -3.42 -1.03
CA ARG A 53 -15.78 -4.79 -1.15
C ARG A 53 -14.26 -4.78 -1.29
N GLN A 54 -13.72 -3.89 -2.10
CA GLN A 54 -12.28 -3.76 -2.35
C GLN A 54 -11.58 -3.15 -1.14
N GLU A 55 -12.21 -2.20 -0.45
CA GLU A 55 -11.71 -1.65 0.82
C GLU A 55 -11.45 -2.77 1.84
N ARG A 56 -12.45 -3.61 2.13
CA ARG A 56 -12.31 -4.74 3.05
C ARG A 56 -11.24 -5.74 2.64
N LEU A 57 -11.10 -6.01 1.34
CA LEU A 57 -10.07 -6.90 0.81
C LEU A 57 -8.67 -6.32 1.01
N VAL A 58 -8.51 -5.02 0.80
CA VAL A 58 -7.23 -4.32 0.97
C VAL A 58 -6.85 -4.24 2.44
N GLU A 59 -7.78 -3.92 3.33
CA GLU A 59 -7.53 -3.85 4.77
C GLU A 59 -7.12 -5.21 5.33
N ALA A 60 -7.88 -6.28 5.01
CA ALA A 60 -7.52 -7.63 5.43
C ALA A 60 -6.17 -8.09 4.86
N TRP A 61 -5.88 -7.75 3.59
CA TRP A 61 -4.58 -8.02 2.98
C TRP A 61 -3.46 -7.24 3.70
N ALA A 62 -3.67 -5.96 3.99
CA ALA A 62 -2.69 -5.12 4.66
C ALA A 62 -2.42 -5.60 6.08
N GLU A 63 -3.43 -6.09 6.80
CA GLU A 63 -3.28 -6.66 8.15
C GLU A 63 -2.43 -7.93 8.11
N LEU A 64 -2.69 -8.82 7.15
CA LEU A 64 -1.94 -10.07 6.98
C LEU A 64 -0.45 -9.83 6.64
N TYR A 65 -0.15 -8.75 5.92
CA TYR A 65 1.19 -8.45 5.40
C TYR A 65 1.81 -7.17 5.99
N GLN A 66 1.32 -6.70 7.14
CA GLN A 66 1.71 -5.41 7.72
C GLN A 66 3.21 -5.29 7.96
N GLU A 67 3.86 -6.35 8.45
CA GLU A 67 5.31 -6.34 8.70
C GLU A 67 6.14 -6.24 7.42
N GLN A 68 5.68 -6.86 6.32
CA GLN A 68 6.34 -6.72 5.02
C GLN A 68 6.12 -5.33 4.42
N LEU A 69 4.96 -4.72 4.66
CA LEU A 69 4.70 -3.32 4.30
C LEU A 69 5.64 -2.38 5.06
N LYS A 70 5.83 -2.58 6.38
CA LYS A 70 6.78 -1.80 7.18
C LYS A 70 8.22 -1.95 6.68
N GLU A 71 8.64 -3.15 6.31
CA GLU A 71 9.98 -3.36 5.78
C GLU A 71 10.17 -2.70 4.40
N ASN A 72 9.17 -2.82 3.51
CA ASN A 72 9.19 -2.11 2.24
C ASN A 72 9.22 -0.60 2.43
N TRP A 73 8.54 -0.07 3.46
CA TRP A 73 8.57 1.35 3.78
C TRP A 73 10.00 1.81 4.12
N ARG A 74 10.70 1.06 4.98
CA ARG A 74 12.12 1.33 5.30
C ARG A 74 13.02 1.30 4.08
N LEU A 75 12.74 0.43 3.10
CA LEU A 75 13.48 0.39 1.85
C LEU A 75 13.26 1.67 1.04
N VAL A 76 12.01 2.08 0.83
CA VAL A 76 11.72 3.29 0.00
C VAL A 76 12.21 4.58 0.67
N GLU A 77 12.16 4.67 2.01
CA GLU A 77 12.77 5.78 2.77
C GLU A 77 14.27 5.92 2.50
N GLN A 78 14.96 4.81 2.27
CA GLN A 78 16.39 4.78 1.95
C GLN A 78 16.66 4.94 0.44
N GLY A 79 15.64 5.23 -0.37
CA GLY A 79 15.76 5.27 -1.82
C GLY A 79 15.98 3.90 -2.47
N LYS A 80 15.74 2.81 -1.74
CA LYS A 80 15.85 1.43 -2.23
C LYS A 80 14.52 0.96 -2.82
N GLN A 81 14.61 -0.03 -3.69
CA GLN A 81 13.45 -0.64 -4.31
C GLN A 81 12.72 -1.56 -3.29
N PRO A 82 11.39 -1.45 -3.14
CA PRO A 82 10.63 -2.33 -2.28
C PRO A 82 10.53 -3.74 -2.88
N ALA A 83 10.43 -4.75 -2.03
CA ALA A 83 10.25 -6.14 -2.43
C ALA A 83 8.80 -6.44 -2.82
N LYS A 84 8.63 -7.46 -3.69
CA LYS A 84 7.31 -8.02 -3.98
C LYS A 84 6.78 -8.76 -2.74
N ILE A 85 5.51 -8.54 -2.43
CA ILE A 85 4.75 -9.29 -1.43
C ILE A 85 3.90 -10.31 -2.20
N GLN A 86 4.21 -11.59 -2.02
CA GLN A 86 3.46 -12.67 -2.64
C GLN A 86 2.14 -12.86 -1.87
N SER A 87 1.06 -12.33 -2.45
CA SER A 87 -0.29 -12.57 -1.95
C SER A 87 -0.67 -14.03 -2.13
N LEU A 88 -1.39 -14.59 -1.16
CA LEU A 88 -2.10 -15.86 -1.34
C LEU A 88 -3.10 -15.67 -2.48
N ALA A 89 -3.06 -16.59 -3.45
CA ALA A 89 -3.94 -16.61 -4.63
C ALA A 89 -5.30 -17.22 -4.28
#